data_AF-A0A3A9B8U2-F1
#
_entry.id   AF-A0A3A9B8U2-F1
#
_cell.length_a   1.000
_cell.length_b   1.000
_cell.length_c   1.000
_cell.angle_alpha   90.00
_cell.angle_beta   90.00
_cell.angle_gamma   90.00
#
_symmetry.space_group_name_H-M   'P 1'
#
loop_
_entity.id
_entity.type
_entity.pdbx_description
1 polymer ?
#
loop_
_entity_poly.entity_id
_entity_poly.type
_entity_poly.pdbx_seq_one_letter_code
_entity_poly.pdbx_strand_id
1 'polypeptide(L)'
;MTIEHVKMIFEDGGIDYSGIKITIVNDPELVGSNFLGYTHPDGQVVELYPDAFKNRETLVKTLGHERIHVMQTKMYGSPKDSITCGLFENAAANSEVDWWNCYKSLNGGD
;
A
#
# COMPACT_ATOMS: atom_id res chain seq x y z
N MET A 1 -9.30 -13.54 0.57
CA MET A 1 -9.07 -12.42 -0.38
C MET A 1 -8.37 -12.97 -1.61
N THR A 2 -8.68 -12.50 -2.83
CA THR A 2 -7.95 -12.87 -4.05
C THR A 2 -7.29 -11.62 -4.65
N ILE A 3 -6.30 -11.77 -5.54
CA ILE A 3 -5.69 -10.64 -6.24
C ILE A 3 -6.71 -9.82 -7.04
N GLU A 4 -7.76 -10.46 -7.54
CA GLU A 4 -8.86 -9.78 -8.24
C GLU A 4 -9.67 -8.88 -7.30
N HIS A 5 -9.89 -9.30 -6.05
CA HIS A 5 -10.52 -8.44 -5.04
C HIS A 5 -9.65 -7.25 -4.66
N VAL A 6 -8.33 -7.44 -4.58
CA VAL A 6 -7.39 -6.33 -4.39
C VAL A 6 -7.45 -5.38 -5.59
N LYS A 7 -7.61 -5.95 -6.80
CA LYS A 7 -7.73 -5.16 -8.02
C LYS A 7 -8.95 -4.25 -8.03
N MET A 8 -10.11 -4.81 -7.75
CA MET A 8 -11.36 -4.05 -7.65
C MET A 8 -11.25 -2.93 -6.61
N ILE A 9 -10.64 -3.19 -5.44
CA ILE A 9 -10.50 -2.19 -4.38
C ILE A 9 -9.61 -1.00 -4.80
N PHE A 10 -8.58 -1.21 -5.63
CA PHE A 10 -7.80 -0.08 -6.13
C PHE A 10 -8.55 0.74 -7.18
N GLU A 11 -9.36 0.10 -8.03
CA GLU A 11 -10.15 0.78 -9.05
C GLU A 11 -11.22 1.64 -8.37
N ASP A 12 -11.90 1.06 -7.39
CA ASP A 12 -12.89 1.73 -6.54
C ASP A 12 -12.27 2.87 -5.71
N GLY A 13 -10.99 2.76 -5.35
CA GLY A 13 -10.26 3.77 -4.57
C GLY A 13 -9.56 4.84 -5.39
N GLY A 14 -9.59 4.75 -6.73
CA GLY A 14 -8.84 5.63 -7.62
C GLY A 14 -7.32 5.51 -7.47
N ILE A 15 -6.82 4.39 -6.93
CA ILE A 15 -5.39 4.16 -6.72
C ILE A 15 -4.80 3.50 -7.96
N ASP A 16 -4.07 4.27 -8.77
CA ASP A 16 -3.47 3.74 -9.99
C ASP A 16 -2.23 2.88 -9.71
N TYR A 17 -2.33 1.58 -9.98
CA TYR A 17 -1.23 0.62 -9.92
C TYR A 17 -0.74 0.17 -11.31
N SER A 18 -1.07 0.92 -12.38
CA SER A 18 -0.67 0.58 -13.74
C SER A 18 0.85 0.43 -13.87
N GLY A 19 1.27 -0.72 -14.39
CA GLY A 19 2.69 -1.06 -14.55
C GLY A 19 3.42 -1.45 -13.26
N ILE A 20 2.70 -1.65 -12.16
CA ILE A 20 3.25 -2.17 -10.89
C ILE A 20 2.70 -3.60 -10.69
N LYS A 21 3.59 -4.54 -10.35
CA LYS A 21 3.21 -5.92 -10.04
C LYS A 21 2.81 -6.01 -8.57
N ILE A 22 1.55 -6.37 -8.31
CA ILE A 22 1.06 -6.64 -6.96
C ILE A 22 1.12 -8.16 -6.71
N THR A 23 1.70 -8.56 -5.58
CA THR A 23 1.80 -9.94 -5.14
C THR A 23 1.27 -10.10 -3.72
N ILE A 24 0.52 -11.17 -3.48
CA ILE A 24 0.06 -11.54 -2.13
C ILE A 24 1.05 -12.58 -1.59
N VAL A 25 1.69 -12.28 -0.46
CA VAL A 25 2.61 -13.19 0.21
C VAL A 25 1.91 -13.79 1.42
N ASN A 26 1.67 -15.10 1.38
CA ASN A 26 1.04 -15.84 2.48
C ASN A 26 2.13 -16.51 3.33
N ASP A 27 2.87 -15.70 4.06
CA ASP A 27 3.85 -16.18 5.02
C ASP A 27 3.23 -16.20 6.43
N PRO A 28 3.14 -17.37 7.09
CA PRO A 28 2.60 -17.46 8.44
C PRO A 28 3.44 -16.70 9.48
N GLU A 29 4.73 -16.46 9.24
CA GLU A 29 5.59 -15.70 10.16
C GLU A 29 5.27 -14.19 10.14
N LEU A 30 4.63 -13.71 9.08
CA LEU A 30 4.21 -12.31 8.95
C LEU A 30 2.85 -12.03 9.58
N VAL A 31 2.11 -13.06 10.00
CA VAL A 31 0.80 -12.90 10.67
C VAL A 31 0.99 -12.31 12.07
N GLY A 32 0.37 -11.17 12.34
CA GLY A 32 0.50 -10.46 13.62
C GLY A 32 1.80 -9.66 13.77
N SER A 33 2.58 -9.53 12.69
CA SER A 33 3.89 -8.85 12.71
C SER A 33 3.78 -7.31 12.60
N ASN A 34 2.58 -6.77 12.37
CA ASN A 34 2.30 -5.37 11.99
C ASN A 34 2.90 -4.94 10.64
N PHE A 35 3.57 -5.82 9.90
CA PHE A 35 3.95 -5.55 8.52
C PHE A 35 2.78 -5.87 7.59
N LEU A 36 2.27 -4.86 6.90
CA LEU A 36 1.10 -4.97 6.04
C LEU A 36 1.47 -5.06 4.55
N GLY A 37 2.56 -4.43 4.15
CA GLY A 37 3.04 -4.47 2.78
C GLY A 37 4.52 -4.15 2.68
N TYR A 38 5.04 -4.28 1.47
CA TYR A 38 6.40 -3.92 1.13
C TYR A 38 6.53 -3.53 -0.34
N THR A 39 7.10 -2.37 -0.60
CA THR A 39 7.48 -1.92 -1.94
C THR A 39 8.94 -2.26 -2.20
N HIS A 40 9.20 -2.98 -3.30
CA HIS A 40 10.56 -3.34 -3.69
C HIS A 40 11.39 -2.09 -4.03
N PRO A 41 12.72 -2.13 -3.84
CA PRO A 41 13.61 -0.98 -4.05
C PRO A 41 13.61 -0.41 -5.47
N ASP A 42 13.12 -1.17 -6.45
CA ASP A 42 12.97 -0.74 -7.84
C ASP A 42 11.61 -0.07 -8.13
N GLY A 43 10.69 -0.07 -7.17
CA GLY A 43 9.34 0.50 -7.29
C GLY A 43 8.46 -0.21 -8.32
N GLN A 44 8.81 -1.45 -8.71
CA GLN A 44 8.06 -2.22 -9.71
C GLN A 44 7.18 -3.30 -9.09
N VAL A 45 7.47 -3.73 -7.86
CA VAL A 45 6.75 -4.78 -7.16
C VAL A 45 6.27 -4.27 -5.81
N VAL A 46 5.00 -4.57 -5.49
CA VAL A 46 4.42 -4.37 -4.16
C VAL A 46 3.91 -5.71 -3.65
N GLU A 47 4.42 -6.09 -2.48
CA GLU A 47 3.96 -7.24 -1.73
C GLU A 47 2.93 -6.81 -0.70
N LEU A 48 1.85 -7.59 -0.58
CA LEU A 48 0.84 -7.44 0.46
C LEU A 48 0.86 -8.66 1.36
N TYR A 49 0.89 -8.41 2.66
CA TYR A 49 1.01 -9.42 3.70
C TYR A 49 -0.34 -9.74 4.34
N PRO A 50 -0.45 -10.86 5.08
CA PRO A 50 -1.75 -11.38 5.52
C PRO A 50 -2.60 -10.37 6.29
N ASP A 51 -1.98 -9.56 7.13
CA ASP A 51 -2.68 -8.58 7.98
C ASP A 51 -3.26 -7.40 7.19
N ALA A 52 -2.76 -7.11 5.98
CA ALA A 52 -3.38 -6.10 5.11
C ALA A 52 -4.83 -6.45 4.75
N PHE A 53 -5.18 -7.74 4.79
CA PHE A 53 -6.51 -8.24 4.42
C PHE A 53 -7.47 -8.36 5.61
N LYS A 54 -7.08 -7.89 6.80
CA LYS A 54 -7.91 -8.00 8.02
C LYS A 54 -9.27 -7.33 7.88
N ASN A 55 -9.32 -6.19 7.20
CA ASN A 55 -10.55 -5.50 6.80
C ASN A 55 -10.28 -4.56 5.63
N ARG A 56 -11.34 -4.01 5.03
CA ARG A 56 -11.26 -3.17 3.84
C ARG A 56 -10.53 -1.84 4.07
N GLU A 57 -10.77 -1.19 5.21
CA GLU A 57 -10.10 0.07 5.54
C GLU A 57 -8.59 -0.15 5.65
N THR A 58 -8.16 -1.19 6.38
CA THR A 58 -6.75 -1.58 6.48
C THR A 58 -6.15 -1.81 5.09
N LEU A 59 -6.82 -2.58 4.23
CA LEU A 59 -6.32 -2.84 2.87
C LEU A 59 -6.16 -1.56 2.06
N VAL A 60 -7.15 -0.65 2.07
CA VAL A 60 -7.09 0.62 1.34
C VAL A 60 -5.95 1.50 1.85
N LYS A 61 -5.79 1.59 3.18
CA LYS A 61 -4.69 2.34 3.80
C LYS A 61 -3.33 1.78 3.42
N THR A 62 -3.15 0.45 3.51
CA THR A 62 -1.91 -0.22 3.11
C THR A 62 -1.59 0.01 1.63
N LEU A 63 -2.59 -0.12 0.75
CA LEU A 63 -2.38 0.17 -0.68
C LEU A 63 -1.98 1.63 -0.90
N GLY A 64 -2.65 2.58 -0.25
CA GLY A 64 -2.27 3.98 -0.31
C GLY A 64 -0.84 4.24 0.17
N HIS A 65 -0.46 3.60 1.27
CA HIS A 65 0.88 3.65 1.87
C HIS A 65 1.95 3.17 0.88
N GLU A 66 1.80 1.95 0.35
CA GLU A 66 2.74 1.38 -0.62
C GLU A 66 2.78 2.19 -1.92
N ARG A 67 1.67 2.82 -2.31
CA ARG A 67 1.65 3.68 -3.50
C ARG A 67 2.57 4.89 -3.34
N ILE A 68 2.63 5.47 -2.15
CA ILE A 68 3.56 6.56 -1.82
C ILE A 68 5.00 6.05 -1.91
N HIS A 69 5.32 4.86 -1.39
CA HIS A 69 6.65 4.28 -1.53
C HIS A 69 7.06 4.05 -2.98
N VAL A 70 6.15 3.60 -3.84
CA VAL A 70 6.42 3.48 -5.27
C VAL A 70 6.74 4.84 -5.88
N MET A 71 5.98 5.89 -5.54
CA MET A 71 6.24 7.24 -6.03
C MET A 71 7.60 7.76 -5.55
N GLN A 72 7.89 7.63 -4.27
CA GLN A 72 9.14 8.06 -3.66
C GLN A 72 10.33 7.35 -4.28
N THR A 73 10.25 6.03 -4.44
CA THR A 73 11.29 5.20 -5.05
C THR A 73 11.52 5.58 -6.51
N LYS A 74 10.46 5.83 -7.29
CA LYS A 74 10.59 6.27 -8.68
C LYS A 74 11.18 7.68 -8.81
N MET A 75 10.89 8.59 -7.88
CA MET A 75 11.34 9.98 -7.93
C MET A 75 12.75 10.17 -7.38
N TYR A 76 13.07 9.51 -6.28
CA TYR A 76 14.26 9.78 -5.48
C TYR A 76 15.20 8.57 -5.36
N GLY A 77 14.77 7.39 -5.82
CA GLY A 77 15.43 6.12 -5.55
C GLY A 77 15.14 5.60 -4.14
N SER A 78 15.68 4.42 -3.82
CA SER A 78 15.54 3.82 -2.49
C SER A 78 16.30 4.62 -1.43
N PRO A 79 15.75 4.77 -0.21
CA PRO A 79 16.43 5.48 0.87
C PRO A 79 17.75 4.79 1.22
N LYS A 80 18.83 5.57 1.36
CA LYS A 80 20.20 5.06 1.66
C LYS A 80 20.58 5.18 3.13
N ASP A 81 19.77 5.86 3.92
CA ASP A 81 20.01 6.15 5.32
C ASP A 81 18.68 6.15 6.10
N SER A 82 18.77 5.97 7.42
CA SER A 82 17.61 5.82 8.30
C SER A 82 16.78 7.09 8.41
N ILE A 83 17.36 8.28 8.19
CA ILE A 83 16.63 9.54 8.28
C ILE A 83 15.71 9.66 7.06
N THR A 84 16.25 9.44 5.87
CA THR A 84 15.47 9.42 4.63
C THR A 84 14.39 8.34 4.66
N CYS A 85 14.72 7.15 5.17
CA CYS A 85 13.75 6.08 5.39
C CYS A 85 12.60 6.54 6.30
N GLY A 86 12.91 7.15 7.45
CA GLY A 86 11.88 7.68 8.35
C GLY A 86 11.01 8.78 7.74
N LEU A 87 11.58 9.65 6.87
CA LEU A 87 10.80 10.64 6.13
C LEU A 87 9.84 9.98 5.13
N PHE A 88 10.26 8.90 4.48
CA PHE A 88 9.45 8.16 3.52
C PHE A 88 8.25 7.51 4.20
N GLU A 89 8.51 6.77 5.28
CA GLU A 89 7.48 6.14 6.13
C GLU A 89 6.50 7.17 6.69
N ASN A 90 6.99 8.31 7.18
CA ASN A 90 6.14 9.36 7.75
C ASN A 90 5.19 9.95 6.69
N ALA A 91 5.69 10.22 5.48
CA ALA A 91 4.88 10.73 4.40
C ALA A 91 3.83 9.70 3.93
N ALA A 92 4.19 8.41 3.87
CA ALA A 92 3.26 7.33 3.52
C ALA A 92 2.16 7.19 4.59
N ALA A 93 2.54 7.09 5.87
CA ALA A 93 1.61 6.95 6.98
C ALA A 93 0.64 8.14 7.11
N ASN A 94 1.12 9.37 6.94
CA ASN A 94 0.26 10.57 7.01
C ASN A 94 -0.80 10.59 5.90
N SER A 95 -0.56 9.94 4.76
CA SER A 95 -1.50 9.91 3.63
C SER A 95 -2.62 8.87 3.78
N GLU A 96 -2.47 7.88 4.69
CA GLU A 96 -3.39 6.73 4.79
C GLU A 96 -4.85 7.15 5.00
N VAL A 97 -5.09 8.16 5.84
CA VAL A 97 -6.45 8.64 6.13
C VAL A 97 -7.09 9.27 4.89
N ASP A 98 -6.30 9.94 4.05
CA ASP A 98 -6.80 10.58 2.83
C ASP A 98 -7.19 9.53 1.80
N TRP A 99 -6.42 8.45 1.67
CA TRP A 99 -6.78 7.31 0.81
C TRP A 99 -8.09 6.67 1.23
N TRP A 100 -8.31 6.48 2.53
CA TRP A 100 -9.57 5.94 3.03
C TRP A 100 -10.74 6.88 2.80
N ASN A 101 -10.56 8.18 3.00
CA ASN A 101 -11.59 9.18 2.75
C ASN A 101 -11.94 9.28 1.25
N CYS A 102 -10.93 9.22 0.37
CA CYS A 102 -11.13 9.17 -1.08
C CYS A 102 -11.94 7.93 -1.48
N TYR A 103 -11.57 6.76 -0.97
CA TYR A 103 -12.29 5.50 -1.21
C TYR A 103 -13.78 5.62 -0.81
N LYS A 104 -14.07 6.13 0.39
CA LYS A 104 -15.47 6.35 0.82
C LYS A 104 -16.20 7.31 -0.11
N SER A 105 -15.58 8.42 -0.50
CA SER A 105 -16.20 9.42 -1.38
C SER A 105 -16.54 8.86 -2.77
N LEU A 106 -15.71 7.97 -3.31
CA LEU A 106 -15.94 7.36 -4.63
C LEU A 106 -17.00 6.27 -4.60
N ASN A 107 -17.15 5.59 -3.45
CA ASN A 107 -18.07 4.47 -3.29
C ASN A 107 -19.39 4.84 -2.60
N GLY A 108 -19.74 6.13 -2.59
CA GLY A 108 -21.01 6.63 -2.08
C GLY A 108 -21.17 6.47 -0.57
N GLY A 109 -20.09 6.59 0.20
CA GLY A 109 -20.12 6.45 1.65
C GLY A 109 -21.11 7.42 2.31
N ASP A 110 -22.06 6.86 3.06
CA ASP A 110 -22.96 7.54 4.00
C ASP A 110 -22.21 8.46 5.00
#